data_AF-A0A524NDZ0-F1
#
_entry.id   AF-A0A524NDZ0-F1
#
_cell.length_a   1.000
_cell.length_b   1.000
_cell.length_c   1.000
_cell.angle_alpha   90.00
_cell.angle_beta   90.00
_cell.angle_gamma   90.00
#
_symmetry.space_group_name_H-M   'P 1'
#
loop_
_entity.id
_entity.type
_entity.pdbx_description
1 polymer ?
#
loop_
_entity_poly.entity_id
_entity_poly.type
_entity_poly.pdbx_seq_one_letter_code
_entity_poly.pdbx_strand_id
1 'polypeptide(L)'
;MDPTEKPGGEAQLSIQTDPKEAAGVYSNLMMVSHRKEEFVLDYLFVQPQRGPQGQGVANLRSRIITSPEHVKRIVRALQENIRRYEEKFGVIEESTDLPRVMH
;
A
#
# COMPACT_ATOMS: atom_id res chain seq x y z
N MET A 1 -13.79 11.26 46.14
CA MET A 1 -14.03 12.40 45.22
C MET A 1 -12.71 13.14 45.09
N ASP A 2 -11.97 13.17 44.00
CA ASP A 2 -11.89 12.41 42.75
C ASP A 2 -10.43 12.66 42.29
N PRO A 3 -9.62 11.64 41.95
CA PRO A 3 -8.40 11.90 41.21
C PRO A 3 -8.80 12.08 39.74
N THR A 4 -8.70 13.31 39.25
CA THR A 4 -8.84 13.66 37.83
C THR A 4 -7.83 12.88 37.00
N GLU A 5 -8.27 11.79 36.35
CA GLU A 5 -7.53 11.15 35.26
C GLU A 5 -7.46 12.13 34.07
N LYS A 6 -6.23 12.53 33.73
CA LYS A 6 -5.96 13.24 32.47
C LYS A 6 -6.04 12.21 31.34
N PRO A 7 -6.74 12.49 30.22
CA PRO A 7 -6.78 11.57 29.10
C PRO A 7 -5.37 11.35 28.57
N GLY A 8 -4.98 10.09 28.37
CA GLY A 8 -3.67 9.70 27.90
C GLY A 8 -3.32 10.43 26.60
N GLY A 9 -2.19 11.16 26.61
CA GLY A 9 -1.69 11.84 25.44
C GLY A 9 -1.44 10.84 24.31
N GLU A 10 -2.02 11.11 23.15
CA GLU A 10 -1.71 10.39 21.92
C GLU A 10 -0.20 10.46 21.71
N ALA A 11 0.47 9.30 21.77
CA ALA A 11 1.90 9.23 21.56
C ALA A 11 2.18 9.68 20.11
N GLN A 12 2.65 10.91 19.95
CA GLN A 12 3.16 11.41 18.66
C GLN A 12 4.44 10.62 18.34
N LEU A 13 4.30 9.67 17.43
CA LEU A 13 5.42 8.88 16.95
C LEU A 13 6.27 9.76 16.02
N SER A 14 7.52 10.01 16.41
CA SER A 14 8.50 10.62 15.51
C SER A 14 8.98 9.56 14.52
N ILE A 15 8.67 9.77 13.24
CA ILE A 15 9.09 8.88 12.16
C ILE A 15 10.48 9.32 11.69
N GLN A 16 11.48 8.47 11.90
CA GLN A 16 12.81 8.65 11.31
C GLN A 16 12.82 7.99 9.94
N THR A 17 13.38 8.65 8.93
CA THR A 17 13.41 8.15 7.55
C THR A 17 14.70 8.54 6.86
N ASP A 18 15.35 7.59 6.22
CA ASP A 18 16.49 7.88 5.36
C ASP A 18 16.04 8.67 4.12
N PRO A 19 16.84 9.64 3.63
CA PRO A 19 16.45 10.46 2.48
C PRO A 19 16.07 9.66 1.23
N LYS A 20 16.64 8.46 1.06
CA LYS A 20 16.34 7.55 -0.05
C LYS A 20 14.94 6.96 0.03
N GLU A 21 14.50 6.58 1.23
CA GLU A 21 13.16 6.02 1.47
C GLU A 21 12.09 7.12 1.46
N ALA A 22 12.44 8.32 1.93
CA ALA A 22 11.55 9.48 1.96
C ALA A 22 11.08 9.92 0.56
N ALA A 23 11.88 9.67 -0.48
CA ALA A 23 11.52 9.97 -1.86
C ALA A 23 10.36 9.09 -2.38
N GLY A 24 10.14 7.93 -1.76
CA GLY A 24 9.17 6.94 -2.20
C GLY A 24 9.56 6.24 -3.50
N VAL A 25 8.79 5.20 -3.84
CA VAL A 25 8.94 4.46 -5.10
C VAL A 25 7.61 4.43 -5.85
N TYR A 26 7.65 4.72 -7.15
CA TYR A 26 6.47 4.59 -8.00
C TYR A 26 6.25 3.11 -8.37
N SER A 27 5.01 2.66 -8.26
CA SER A 27 4.54 1.35 -8.70
C SER A 27 3.17 1.49 -9.36
N ASN A 28 2.86 0.60 -10.30
CA ASN A 28 1.59 0.60 -11.05
C ASN A 28 0.88 -0.77 -10.99
N LEU A 29 1.43 -1.72 -10.26
CA LEU A 29 0.84 -3.03 -10.02
C LEU A 29 1.18 -3.46 -8.59
N MET A 30 0.22 -4.06 -7.90
CA MET A 30 0.45 -4.72 -6.61
C MET A 30 0.06 -6.19 -6.73
N MET A 31 0.98 -7.07 -6.36
CA MET A 31 0.70 -8.50 -6.23
C MET A 31 0.61 -8.85 -4.75
N VAL A 32 -0.45 -9.56 -4.38
CA VAL A 32 -0.70 -9.95 -2.99
C VAL A 32 -0.64 -11.47 -2.89
N SER A 33 0.22 -11.96 -1.99
CA SER A 33 0.25 -13.36 -1.59
C SER A 33 0.22 -13.46 -0.06
N HIS A 34 -0.18 -14.61 0.47
CA HIS A 34 -0.28 -14.77 1.92
C HIS A 34 -0.13 -16.22 2.38
N ARG A 35 0.24 -16.35 3.64
CA ARG A 35 0.16 -17.55 4.47
C ARG A 35 -0.66 -17.22 5.71
N LYS A 36 -0.81 -18.19 6.62
CA LYS A 36 -1.57 -17.96 7.86
C LYS A 36 -0.89 -16.91 8.76
N GLU A 37 0.42 -16.79 8.68
CA GLU A 37 1.24 -15.94 9.55
C GLU A 37 1.50 -14.55 8.95
N GLU A 38 1.44 -14.42 7.62
CA GLU A 38 1.91 -13.21 6.93
C GLU A 38 1.18 -12.95 5.60
N PHE A 39 1.09 -11.68 5.25
CA PHE A 39 0.78 -11.18 3.92
C PHE A 39 2.03 -10.53 3.32
N VAL A 40 2.26 -10.79 2.05
CA VAL A 40 3.33 -10.20 1.25
C VAL A 40 2.69 -9.34 0.17
N LEU A 41 2.98 -8.04 0.21
CA LEU A 41 2.54 -7.04 -0.75
C LEU A 41 3.73 -6.63 -1.61
N ASP A 42 3.75 -7.11 -2.85
CA ASP A 42 4.77 -6.79 -3.82
C ASP A 42 4.30 -5.66 -4.72
N TYR A 43 4.93 -4.50 -4.56
CA TYR A 43 4.71 -3.33 -5.41
C TYR A 43 5.64 -3.44 -6.62
N LEU A 44 5.05 -3.59 -7.79
CA LEU A 44 5.73 -3.85 -9.05
C LEU A 44 5.57 -2.64 -9.98
N PHE A 45 6.57 -2.43 -10.82
CA PHE A 45 6.49 -1.53 -11.96
C PHE A 45 6.55 -2.34 -13.24
N VAL A 46 5.44 -2.37 -13.96
CA VAL A 46 5.35 -2.98 -15.30
C VAL A 46 5.70 -1.91 -16.32
N GLN A 47 6.73 -2.17 -17.11
CA GLN A 47 7.11 -1.29 -18.20
C GLN A 47 6.10 -1.40 -19.35
N PRO A 48 5.68 -0.28 -19.96
CA PRO A 48 4.75 -0.32 -21.10
C PRO A 48 5.37 -0.98 -22.34
N GLN A 49 6.71 -0.96 -22.45
CA GLN A 49 7.43 -1.60 -23.54
C GLN A 49 7.57 -3.10 -23.26
N ARG A 50 7.18 -3.92 -24.23
CA ARG A 50 7.40 -5.37 -24.19
C ARG A 50 8.90 -5.65 -24.35
N GLY A 51 9.41 -6.63 -23.60
CA GLY A 51 10.79 -7.07 -23.71
C GLY A 51 11.12 -7.65 -25.09
N PRO A 52 12.40 -8.00 -25.35
CA PRO A 52 12.87 -8.49 -26.65
C PRO A 52 12.10 -9.71 -27.20
N GLN A 53 11.46 -10.47 -26.32
CA GLN A 53 10.68 -11.67 -26.63
C GLN A 53 9.16 -11.44 -26.56
N GLY A 54 8.71 -10.18 -26.52
CA GLY A 54 7.29 -9.82 -26.45
C GLY A 54 6.64 -9.98 -25.08
N GLN A 55 7.40 -10.37 -24.04
CA GLN A 55 6.92 -10.55 -22.68
C GLN A 55 6.90 -9.22 -21.92
N GLY A 56 5.88 -9.00 -21.07
CA GLY A 56 5.88 -7.87 -20.14
C GLY A 56 6.92 -8.07 -19.05
N VAL A 57 7.73 -7.05 -18.77
CA VAL A 57 8.71 -7.08 -17.69
C VAL A 57 8.17 -6.28 -16.50
N ALA A 58 8.02 -6.95 -15.36
CA ALA A 58 7.64 -6.34 -14.10
C ALA A 58 8.85 -6.29 -13.16
N ASN A 59 9.23 -5.10 -12.71
CA ASN A 59 10.31 -4.89 -11.76
C ASN A 59 9.74 -4.72 -10.34
N LEU A 60 10.22 -5.51 -9.37
CA LEU A 60 9.89 -5.28 -7.96
C LEU A 60 10.48 -3.95 -7.49
N ARG A 61 9.63 -3.08 -6.96
CA ARG A 61 10.00 -1.76 -6.43
C ARG A 61 10.09 -1.77 -4.91
N SER A 62 9.14 -2.42 -4.26
CA SER A 62 9.16 -2.61 -2.81
C SER A 62 8.35 -3.85 -2.43
N ARG A 63 8.73 -4.47 -1.31
CA ARG A 63 8.00 -5.58 -0.70
C ARG A 63 7.69 -5.22 0.74
N ILE A 64 6.41 -5.26 1.08
CA ILE A 64 5.95 -5.10 2.46
C ILE A 64 5.41 -6.44 2.96
N ILE A 65 5.97 -6.93 4.06
CA ILE A 65 5.50 -8.14 4.75
C ILE A 65 4.82 -7.70 6.04
N THR A 66 3.60 -8.16 6.29
CA THR A 66 2.81 -7.75 7.46
C THR A 66 1.87 -8.84 7.94
N SER A 67 1.34 -8.73 9.16
CA SER A 67 0.43 -9.74 9.70
C SER A 67 -0.98 -9.61 9.13
N PRO A 68 -1.79 -10.69 9.13
CA PRO A 68 -3.19 -10.64 8.69
C PRO A 68 -4.04 -9.58 9.42
N GLU A 69 -3.81 -9.36 10.72
CA GLU A 69 -4.52 -8.35 11.51
C GLU A 69 -4.13 -6.93 11.07
N HIS A 70 -2.86 -6.72 10.72
CA HIS A 70 -2.37 -5.44 10.24
C HIS A 70 -2.93 -5.12 8.86
N VAL A 71 -3.03 -6.10 7.95
CA VAL A 71 -3.68 -5.92 6.64
C VAL A 71 -5.11 -5.41 6.80
N LYS A 72 -5.90 -5.98 7.71
CA LYS A 72 -7.27 -5.48 7.97
C LYS A 72 -7.29 -4.02 8.42
N ARG A 73 -6.31 -3.59 9.23
CA ARG A 73 -6.20 -2.18 9.64
C ARG A 73 -5.81 -1.28 8.46
N ILE A 74 -4.87 -1.72 7.64
CA ILE A 74 -4.44 -1.00 6.43
C ILE A 74 -5.61 -0.80 5.48
N VAL A 75 -6.35 -1.87 5.14
CA VAL A 75 -7.49 -1.80 4.21
C VAL A 75 -8.55 -0.81 4.70
N ARG A 76 -8.94 -0.87 5.98
CA ARG A 76 -9.92 0.06 6.54
C ARG A 76 -9.45 1.51 6.49
N ALA A 77 -8.18 1.75 6.83
CA ALA A 77 -7.60 3.09 6.75
C ALA A 77 -7.57 3.60 5.31
N LEU A 78 -7.19 2.76 4.34
CA LEU A 78 -7.17 3.13 2.93
C LEU A 78 -8.58 3.44 2.40
N GLN A 79 -9.57 2.60 2.72
CA GLN A 79 -10.96 2.82 2.31
C GLN A 79 -11.50 4.16 2.81
N GLU A 80 -11.25 4.49 4.08
CA GLU A 80 -11.66 5.78 4.65
C GLU A 80 -10.94 6.96 3.98
N ASN A 81 -9.64 6.83 3.69
CA ASN A 81 -8.90 7.90 3.01
C ASN A 81 -9.32 8.09 1.54
N ILE A 82 -9.61 7.00 0.82
CA ILE A 82 -10.16 7.06 -0.54
C ILE A 82 -11.49 7.79 -0.53
N ARG A 83 -12.41 7.41 0.37
CA ARG A 83 -13.70 8.08 0.51
C ARG A 83 -13.54 9.58 0.74
N ARG A 84 -12.69 9.99 1.68
CA ARG A 84 -12.41 11.41 1.96
C ARG A 84 -11.79 12.15 0.78
N TYR A 85 -10.93 11.47 0.03
CA TYR A 85 -10.35 12.03 -1.19
C TYR A 85 -11.44 12.26 -2.23
N GLU A 86 -12.30 11.26 -2.48
CA GLU A 86 -13.37 11.35 -3.48
C GLU A 86 -14.43 12.39 -3.14
N GLU A 87 -14.79 12.54 -1.86
CA GLU A 87 -15.67 13.60 -1.37
C GLU A 87 -15.13 15.00 -1.71
N LYS A 88 -13.80 15.16 -1.81
CA LYS A 88 -13.13 16.44 -2.06
C LYS A 88 -12.75 16.67 -3.52
N PHE A 89 -12.33 15.63 -4.23
CA PHE A 89 -11.69 15.73 -5.55
C PHE A 89 -12.47 15.02 -6.67
N GLY A 90 -13.56 14.31 -6.33
CA GLY A 90 -14.34 13.51 -7.26
C GLY A 90 -13.98 12.03 -7.26
N VAL A 91 -14.87 11.22 -7.81
CA VAL A 91 -14.77 9.75 -7.84
C VAL A 91 -13.56 9.31 -8.66
N ILE A 92 -12.85 8.29 -8.16
CA ILE A 92 -11.73 7.65 -8.85
C ILE A 92 -12.30 6.54 -9.76
N GLU A 93 -11.95 6.58 -11.03
CA GLU A 93 -12.23 5.47 -11.95
C GLU A 93 -11.26 4.32 -11.70
N GLU A 94 -11.77 3.11 -11.54
CA GLU A 94 -10.93 1.92 -11.35
C GLU A 94 -10.09 1.65 -12.61
N SER A 95 -8.79 1.39 -12.42
CA SER A 95 -7.92 0.99 -13.53
C SER A 95 -8.26 -0.44 -13.96
N THR A 96 -8.99 -0.58 -15.06
CA THR A 96 -9.38 -1.88 -15.65
C THR A 96 -8.22 -2.66 -16.30
N ASP A 97 -7.05 -2.05 -16.45
CA ASP A 97 -5.91 -2.60 -17.21
C ASP A 97 -4.89 -3.33 -16.32
N LEU A 98 -5.35 -4.30 -15.51
CA LEU A 98 -4.42 -5.27 -14.95
C LEU A 98 -4.05 -6.29 -16.04
N PRO A 99 -2.77 -6.40 -16.46
CA PRO A 99 -2.35 -7.50 -17.31
C PRO A 99 -2.70 -8.80 -16.59
N ARG A 100 -3.51 -9.65 -17.23
CA ARG A 100 -3.77 -11.00 -16.71
C ARG A 100 -2.46 -11.75 -16.70
N VAL A 101 -1.82 -11.85 -15.52
CA VAL A 101 -0.71 -12.78 -15.30
C VAL A 101 -1.34 -14.17 -15.31
N MET A 102 -1.32 -14.82 -16.47
CA MET A 102 -1.70 -16.23 -16.57
C MET A 102 -0.61 -17.05 -15.85
N HIS A 103 -1.04 -17.81 -14.84
CA HIS A 103 -0.23 -18.84 -14.20
C HIS A 103 -0.02 -20.04 -15.13
#